data_AF-K6Z5B7-F1
#
_entry.id   AF-K6Z5B7-F1
#
_cell.length_a   1.000
_cell.length_b   1.000
_cell.length_c   1.000
_cell.angle_alpha   90.00
_cell.angle_beta   90.00
_cell.angle_gamma   90.00
#
_symmetry.space_group_name_H-M   'P 1'
#
loop_
_entity.id
_entity.type
_entity.pdbx_description
1 polymer ?
#
loop_
_entity_poly.entity_id
_entity_poly.type
_entity_poly.pdbx_seq_one_letter_code
_entity_poly.pdbx_strand_id
1 'polypeptide(L)'
;MDKASSVLYIFSGLLGIGKSTLASALAKHIGVTYQRVDAIEQGLRDIYRVDAADEGYQLAFRIATDNLKCGLSVVTDSCNSVSESRTAWH
;
A
#
# COMPACT_ATOMS: atom_id res chain seq x y z
N MET A 1 -28.17 -5.73 -5.13
CA MET A 1 -27.10 -4.72 -5.28
C MET A 1 -25.85 -5.49 -5.60
N ASP A 2 -25.38 -5.44 -6.84
CA ASP A 2 -24.15 -6.11 -7.22
C ASP A 2 -23.03 -5.58 -6.33
N LYS A 3 -22.35 -6.48 -5.61
CA LYS A 3 -21.20 -6.10 -4.78
C LYS A 3 -20.16 -5.58 -5.76
N ALA A 4 -19.97 -4.26 -5.81
CA ALA A 4 -18.88 -3.67 -6.57
C ALA A 4 -17.60 -4.38 -6.12
N SER A 5 -16.91 -5.04 -7.05
CA SER A 5 -15.67 -5.74 -6.76
C SER A 5 -14.63 -4.68 -6.40
N SER A 6 -14.24 -4.61 -5.13
CA SER A 6 -13.16 -3.73 -4.69
C SER A 6 -11.85 -4.15 -5.34
N VAL A 7 -11.08 -3.18 -5.83
CA VAL A 7 -9.83 -3.40 -6.54
C VAL A 7 -8.65 -2.95 -5.69
N LEU A 8 -7.62 -3.78 -5.66
CA LEU A 8 -6.32 -3.42 -5.10
C LEU A 8 -5.39 -3.02 -6.24
N TYR A 9 -4.97 -1.76 -6.26
CA TYR A 9 -3.97 -1.25 -7.19
C TYR A 9 -2.61 -1.24 -6.50
N ILE A 10 -1.61 -1.89 -7.08
CA ILE A 10 -0.26 -1.98 -6.50
C ILE A 10 0.72 -1.25 -7.39
N PHE A 11 1.34 -0.20 -6.87
CA PHE A 11 2.44 0.51 -7.51
C PHE A 11 3.76 0.02 -6.91
N SER A 12 4.62 -0.49 -7.79
CA SER A 12 5.93 -1.05 -7.43
C SER A 12 7.01 -0.64 -8.43
N GLY A 13 8.25 -0.50 -7.97
CA GLY A 13 9.41 -0.20 -8.83
C GLY A 13 10.46 0.70 -8.16
N LEU A 14 11.54 0.98 -8.88
CA LEU A 14 12.72 1.71 -8.35
C LEU A 14 12.40 3.10 -7.79
N LEU A 15 13.19 3.55 -6.81
CA LEU A 15 13.11 4.90 -6.24
C LEU A 15 13.24 5.97 -7.34
N GLY A 16 12.49 7.07 -7.21
CA GLY A 16 12.59 8.22 -8.12
C GLY A 16 11.86 8.13 -9.47
N ILE A 17 11.24 7.00 -9.84
CA ILE A 17 10.58 6.84 -11.15
C ILE A 17 9.16 7.43 -11.24
N GLY A 18 8.71 8.18 -10.23
CA GLY A 18 7.40 8.86 -10.25
C GLY A 18 6.18 8.02 -9.82
N LYS A 19 6.39 6.81 -9.25
CA LYS A 19 5.28 5.94 -8.78
C LYS A 19 4.34 6.64 -7.80
N SER A 20 4.88 7.29 -6.78
CA SER A 20 4.09 8.00 -5.76
C SER A 20 3.24 9.12 -6.36
N THR A 21 3.76 9.79 -7.40
CA THR A 21 3.01 10.82 -8.13
C THR A 21 1.82 10.19 -8.85
N LEU A 22 2.04 9.10 -9.59
CA LEU A 22 0.97 8.42 -10.33
C LEU A 22 -0.05 7.74 -9.39
N ALA A 23 0.42 7.08 -8.34
CA ALA A 23 -0.40 6.40 -7.36
C ALA A 23 -1.32 7.37 -6.61
N SER A 24 -0.78 8.49 -6.13
CA SER A 24 -1.58 9.52 -5.46
C SER A 24 -2.55 10.23 -6.42
N ALA A 25 -2.15 10.46 -7.67
CA ALA A 25 -3.03 11.02 -8.70
C ALA A 25 -4.18 10.06 -9.03
N LEU A 26 -3.91 8.77 -9.20
CA LEU A 26 -4.95 7.76 -9.42
C LEU A 26 -5.91 7.72 -8.23
N ALA A 27 -5.40 7.62 -7.00
CA ALA A 27 -6.23 7.54 -5.80
C ALA A 27 -7.20 8.73 -5.69
N LYS A 28 -6.71 9.95 -5.99
CA LYS A 28 -7.55 11.16 -6.07
C LYS A 28 -8.57 11.10 -7.19
N HIS A 29 -8.18 10.62 -8.37
CA HIS A 29 -9.05 10.56 -9.54
C HIS A 29 -10.23 9.61 -9.35
N ILE A 30 -10.01 8.44 -8.76
CA ILE A 30 -11.06 7.42 -8.53
C ILE A 30 -11.69 7.49 -7.14
N GLY A 31 -11.20 8.37 -6.26
CA GLY A 31 -11.77 8.59 -4.92
C GLY A 31 -11.58 7.42 -3.95
N VAL A 32 -10.39 6.81 -3.94
CA VAL A 32 -10.09 5.62 -3.12
C VAL A 32 -8.96 5.86 -2.13
N THR A 33 -8.81 4.96 -1.16
CA THR A 33 -7.75 5.02 -0.15
C THR A 33 -6.37 4.97 -0.81
N TYR A 34 -5.51 5.93 -0.46
CA TYR A 34 -4.09 5.94 -0.82
C TYR A 34 -3.25 5.47 0.36
N GLN A 35 -2.50 4.40 0.16
CA GLN A 35 -1.67 3.77 1.18
C GLN A 35 -0.22 3.77 0.76
N ARG A 36 0.63 4.39 1.58
CA ARG A 36 2.08 4.47 1.37
C ARG A 36 2.82 3.58 2.36
N VAL A 37 3.52 2.57 1.86
CA VAL A 37 4.24 1.62 2.72
C VAL A 37 5.44 2.30 3.39
N ASP A 38 6.16 3.17 2.68
CA ASP A 38 7.29 3.92 3.22
C ASP A 38 6.89 4.82 4.41
N ALA A 39 5.70 5.42 4.36
CA ALA A 39 5.15 6.22 5.45
C ALA A 39 4.81 5.37 6.67
N ILE A 40 4.30 4.15 6.48
CA ILE A 40 4.02 3.20 7.56
C ILE A 40 5.35 2.77 8.22
N GLU A 41 6.32 2.35 7.42
CA GLU A 41 7.65 1.98 7.90
C GLU A 41 8.33 3.12 8.67
N GLN A 42 8.22 4.36 8.15
CA GLN A 42 8.77 5.52 8.83
C GLN A 42 8.08 5.80 10.16
N GLY A 43 6.75 5.67 10.23
CA GLY A 43 6.03 5.81 11.49
C GLY A 43 6.45 4.77 12.53
N LEU A 44 6.70 3.52 12.10
CA LEU A 44 7.21 2.47 12.99
C LEU A 44 8.62 2.79 13.49
N ARG A 45 9.52 3.27 12.61
CA ARG A 45 10.85 3.76 12.99
C ARG A 45 10.77 4.89 14.02
N ASP A 46 9.90 5.85 13.80
CA ASP A 46 9.79 7.04 14.66
C ASP A 46 9.24 6.70 16.06
N ILE A 47 8.23 5.82 16.13
CA ILE A 47 7.54 5.48 17.39
C ILE A 47 8.35 4.46 18.19
N TYR A 48 8.86 3.41 17.54
CA TYR A 48 9.42 2.25 18.21
C TYR A 48 10.94 2.13 18.08
N ARG A 49 11.59 2.96 17.26
CA ARG A 49 13.04 2.93 16.99
C ARG A 49 13.53 1.57 16.48
N VAL A 50 12.68 0.87 15.75
CA VAL A 50 12.98 -0.42 15.10
C VAL A 50 13.25 -0.20 13.62
N ASP A 51 14.11 -1.01 13.02
CA ASP A 51 14.28 -1.03 11.56
C ASP A 51 13.12 -1.80 10.92
N ALA A 52 11.98 -1.13 10.77
CA ALA A 52 10.79 -1.73 10.20
C ALA A 52 10.91 -1.82 8.67
N ALA A 53 10.91 -3.05 8.17
CA ALA A 53 10.78 -3.35 6.75
C ALA A 53 9.60 -4.30 6.56
N ASP A 54 9.74 -5.55 6.98
CA ASP A 54 8.67 -6.55 6.87
C ASP A 54 7.42 -6.14 7.67
N GLU A 55 7.59 -5.56 8.86
CA GLU A 55 6.50 -5.08 9.71
C GLU A 55 5.68 -3.99 9.01
N GLY A 56 6.33 -3.14 8.22
CA GLY A 56 5.67 -2.10 7.42
C GLY A 56 4.77 -2.72 6.35
N TYR A 57 5.26 -3.74 5.65
CA TYR A 57 4.46 -4.49 4.69
C TYR A 57 3.32 -5.25 5.36
N GLN A 58 3.58 -6.01 6.43
CA GLN A 58 2.54 -6.76 7.15
C GLN A 58 1.40 -5.86 7.62
N LEU A 59 1.73 -4.68 8.15
CA LEU A 59 0.72 -3.71 8.55
C LEU A 59 -0.01 -3.14 7.33
N ALA A 60 0.71 -2.87 6.23
CA ALA A 60 0.10 -2.39 5.01
C ALA A 60 -0.92 -3.39 4.45
N PHE A 61 -0.58 -4.68 4.40
CA PHE A 61 -1.45 -5.77 3.97
C PHE A 61 -2.74 -5.83 4.77
N ARG A 62 -2.64 -5.75 6.10
CA ARG A 62 -3.81 -5.81 6.99
C ARG A 62 -4.77 -4.66 6.72
N ILE A 63 -4.25 -3.43 6.62
CA ILE A 63 -5.04 -2.23 6.34
C ILE A 63 -5.71 -2.33 4.95
N ALA A 64 -4.97 -2.77 3.92
CA ALA A 64 -5.53 -2.96 2.58
C ALA A 64 -6.65 -4.01 2.59
N THR A 65 -6.41 -5.15 3.25
CA THR A 65 -7.37 -6.26 3.37
C THR A 65 -8.67 -5.81 4.02
N ASP A 66 -8.61 -5.03 5.10
CA ASP A 66 -9.81 -4.57 5.79
C ASP A 66 -10.62 -3.58 4.94
N ASN A 67 -9.96 -2.70 4.17
CA ASN A 67 -10.64 -1.85 3.19
C ASN A 67 -11.35 -2.69 2.12
N LEU A 68 -10.68 -3.69 1.55
CA LEU A 68 -11.25 -4.57 0.52
C LEU A 68 -12.44 -5.37 1.05
N LYS A 69 -12.37 -5.88 2.29
CA LYS A 69 -13.49 -6.56 2.95
C LYS A 69 -14.72 -5.64 3.09
N CYS A 70 -14.50 -4.35 3.31
CA CYS A 70 -15.54 -3.32 3.33
C CYS A 70 -16.02 -2.90 1.93
N GLY A 71 -15.48 -3.46 0.85
CA GLY A 71 -15.81 -3.08 -0.52
C GLY A 71 -15.13 -1.79 -0.98
N LEU A 72 -14.12 -1.31 -0.25
CA LEU A 72 -13.35 -0.12 -0.59
C LEU A 72 -12.09 -0.52 -1.36
N SER A 73 -11.94 0.01 -2.58
CA SER A 73 -10.71 -0.13 -3.36
C SER A 73 -9.55 0.61 -2.67
N VAL A 74 -8.32 0.17 -2.93
CA VAL A 74 -7.10 0.71 -2.32
C VAL A 74 -6.02 0.86 -3.38
N VAL A 75 -5.31 1.98 -3.36
CA VAL A 75 -4.06 2.18 -4.09
C VAL A 75 -2.90 2.07 -3.10
N THR A 76 -2.01 1.10 -3.31
CA THR A 76 -0.80 0.91 -2.51
C THR A 76 0.43 1.38 -3.30
N ASP A 77 1.28 2.18 -2.66
CA ASP A 77 2.57 2.64 -3.20
C ASP A 77 3.70 2.10 -2.35
N SER A 78 4.55 1.27 -2.97
CA SER A 78 5.66 0.60 -2.32
C SER A 78 6.87 0.50 -3.26
N CYS A 79 8.07 0.39 -2.70
CA CYS A 79 9.24 0.06 -3.51
C CYS A 79 9.24 -1.42 -3.93
N ASN A 80 8.58 -2.30 -3.15
CA ASN A 80 8.51 -3.75 -3.33
C ASN A 80 9.91 -4.38 -3.52
N SER A 81 10.88 -3.89 -2.74
CA SER A 81 12.31 -4.14 -2.91
C SER A 81 12.73 -5.56 -2.49
N VAL A 82 11.93 -6.26 -1.68
CA VAL A 82 12.23 -7.59 -1.17
C VAL A 82 11.28 -8.65 -1.77
N SER A 83 11.70 -9.91 -1.79
CA SER A 83 10.91 -11.01 -2.38
C SER A 83 9.60 -11.25 -1.66
N GLU A 84 9.63 -11.11 -0.35
CA GLU A 84 8.57 -11.38 0.59
C GLU A 84 7.41 -10.40 0.36
N SER A 85 7.72 -9.14 0.07
CA SER A 85 6.72 -8.13 -0.26
C SER A 85 6.04 -8.36 -1.61
N ARG A 86 6.62 -9.17 -2.51
CA ARG A 86 5.99 -9.53 -3.79
C ARG A 86 4.99 -10.66 -3.65
N THR A 87 5.26 -11.62 -2.77
CA THR A 87 4.42 -12.82 -2.57
C THR A 87 3.21 -12.54 -1.69
N ALA A 88 3.30 -11.57 -0.78
CA ALA A 88 2.26 -11.33 0.20
C ALA A 88 0.99 -10.62 -0.35
N TRP A 89 1.00 -10.14 -1.61
CA TRP A 89 -0.18 -9.53 -2.28
C TRP A 89 -1.11 -10.53 -2.99
N HIS A 90 -0.88 -11.83 -2.81
CA HIS A 90 -1.78 -12.91 -3.26
C HIS A 90 -2.87 -13.21 -2.22
#